data_AF-A0A8T3ZXV5-F1
#
_entry.id   AF-A0A8T3ZXV5-F1
#
_cell.length_a   1.000
_cell.length_b   1.000
_cell.length_c   1.000
_cell.angle_alpha   90.00
_cell.angle_beta   90.00
_cell.angle_gamma   90.00
#
_symmetry.space_group_name_H-M   'P 1'
#
loop_
_entity.id
_entity.type
_entity.pdbx_description
1 polymer ?
#
loop_
_entity_poly.entity_id
_entity_poly.type
_entity_poly.pdbx_seq_one_letter_code
_entity_poly.pdbx_strand_id
1 'polypeptide(L)'
;MPDWITHILFAFILADLLKEKKSLVLVGAVLPDLFIAPWVFLKNFGDSDLFFAVFSPTHTPFTSFLLSASFSSFFKKPHKAIALLSFGWASHLFLDLFQAPVGYMLLWPFSYAGFGFNLVYSDNLILPAAVFALFCFYLLFKGLKTKEGFRFF
;
A
#
# COMPACT_ATOMS: atom_id res chain seq x y z
N MET A 1 5.61 10.45 -4.62
CA MET A 1 5.24 9.04 -4.37
C MET A 1 3.72 8.97 -4.37
N PRO A 2 3.09 7.84 -4.73
CA PRO A 2 1.63 7.81 -4.79
C PRO A 2 1.15 8.21 -3.42
N ASP A 3 0.22 9.14 -3.40
CA ASP A 3 -0.39 9.59 -2.17
C ASP A 3 -1.09 8.40 -1.49
N TRP A 4 -1.26 8.46 -0.16
CA TRP A 4 -1.92 7.40 0.61
C TRP A 4 -3.25 6.95 0.00
N ILE A 5 -3.97 7.86 -0.68
CA ILE A 5 -5.27 7.56 -1.30
C ILE A 5 -5.07 6.58 -2.45
N THR A 6 -4.04 6.74 -3.28
CA THR A 6 -3.73 5.80 -4.37
C THR A 6 -3.56 4.36 -3.85
N HIS A 7 -2.77 4.16 -2.80
CA HIS A 7 -2.57 2.82 -2.21
C HIS A 7 -3.85 2.28 -1.56
N ILE A 8 -4.59 3.13 -0.85
CA ILE A 8 -5.87 2.76 -0.22
C ILE A 8 -6.90 2.34 -1.26
N LEU A 9 -7.04 3.08 -2.37
CA LEU A 9 -8.00 2.78 -3.43
C LEU A 9 -7.66 1.45 -4.11
N PHE A 10 -6.39 1.22 -4.43
CA PHE A 10 -5.97 -0.04 -5.03
C PHE A 10 -6.22 -1.23 -4.09
N ALA A 11 -5.82 -1.10 -2.83
CA ALA A 11 -6.06 -2.11 -1.80
C ALA A 11 -7.56 -2.38 -1.57
N PHE A 12 -8.41 -1.34 -1.65
CA PHE A 12 -9.86 -1.47 -1.56
C PHE A 12 -10.43 -2.34 -2.68
N ILE A 13 -10.03 -2.06 -3.93
CA ILE A 13 -10.49 -2.80 -5.10
C ILE A 13 -10.12 -4.28 -4.94
N LEU A 14 -8.86 -4.56 -4.60
CA LEU A 14 -8.38 -5.92 -4.39
C LEU A 14 -9.13 -6.64 -3.26
N ALA A 15 -9.31 -5.98 -2.11
CA ALA A 15 -10.02 -6.57 -0.97
C ALA A 15 -11.49 -6.88 -1.33
N ASP A 16 -12.18 -6.01 -2.07
CA ASP A 16 -13.55 -6.27 -2.48
C ASP A 16 -13.67 -7.39 -3.51
N LEU A 17 -12.79 -7.40 -4.52
CA LEU A 17 -12.77 -8.45 -5.55
C LEU A 17 -12.53 -9.84 -4.94
N LEU A 18 -11.66 -9.93 -3.94
CA LEU A 18 -11.36 -11.16 -3.21
C LEU A 18 -12.35 -11.46 -2.08
N LYS A 19 -13.33 -10.57 -1.84
CA LYS A 19 -14.32 -10.66 -0.74
C LYS A 19 -13.68 -10.75 0.65
N GLU A 20 -12.52 -10.11 0.81
CA GLU A 20 -11.77 -10.07 2.06
C GLU A 20 -12.19 -8.92 2.97
N LYS A 21 -11.77 -8.98 4.24
CA LYS A 21 -12.07 -7.92 5.21
C LYS A 21 -11.28 -6.66 4.91
N LYS A 22 -11.92 -5.75 4.17
CA LYS A 22 -11.38 -4.44 3.72
C LYS A 22 -10.63 -3.69 4.81
N SER A 23 -11.19 -3.55 6.01
CA SER A 23 -10.58 -2.72 7.06
C SER A 23 -9.13 -3.12 7.38
N LEU A 24 -8.83 -4.42 7.42
CA LEU A 24 -7.47 -4.91 7.71
C LEU A 24 -6.54 -4.75 6.51
N VAL A 25 -7.05 -5.01 5.30
CA VAL A 25 -6.28 -4.81 4.07
C VAL A 25 -5.91 -3.34 3.89
N LEU A 26 -6.84 -2.42 4.16
CA LEU A 26 -6.62 -0.97 4.08
C LEU A 26 -5.61 -0.49 5.13
N VAL A 27 -5.69 -0.98 6.38
CA VAL A 27 -4.67 -0.67 7.39
C VAL A 27 -3.30 -1.19 6.93
N GLY A 28 -3.24 -2.41 6.40
CA GLY A 28 -2.02 -2.99 5.86
C GLY A 28 -1.40 -2.15 4.75
N ALA A 29 -2.22 -1.62 3.83
CA ALA A 29 -1.77 -0.79 2.71
C ALA A 29 -1.15 0.55 3.12
N VAL A 30 -1.40 1.01 4.35
CA VAL A 30 -0.83 2.25 4.91
C VAL A 30 0.37 1.97 5.80
N LEU A 31 0.64 0.70 6.18
CA LEU A 31 1.75 0.37 7.09
C LEU A 31 3.13 0.85 6.61
N PRO A 32 3.53 0.69 5.33
CA PRO A 32 4.84 1.16 4.85
C PRO A 32 5.02 2.68 5.05
N ASP A 33 3.92 3.42 4.92
CA ASP A 33 3.85 4.88 4.97
C ASP A 33 3.65 5.47 6.38
N LEU A 34 3.37 4.64 7.39
CA LEU A 34 2.97 5.08 8.73
C LEU A 34 3.97 6.06 9.35
N PHE A 35 5.25 5.92 8.99
CA PHE A 35 6.35 6.71 9.54
C PHE A 35 6.68 7.98 8.74
N ILE A 36 5.96 8.25 7.64
CA ILE A 36 6.14 9.48 6.86
C ILE A 36 5.64 10.71 7.64
N ALA A 37 4.46 10.65 8.26
CA ALA A 37 3.87 11.78 8.97
C ALA A 37 4.70 12.26 10.19
N PRO A 38 5.15 11.36 11.09
CA PRO A 38 6.07 11.74 12.16
C PRO A 38 7.38 12.33 11.61
N TRP A 39 7.85 11.86 10.45
CA TRP A 39 9.07 12.37 9.83
C TRP A 39 8.91 13.76 9.23
N VAL A 40 7.81 14.08 8.53
CA VAL A 40 7.56 15.44 8.02
C VAL A 40 7.59 16.46 9.15
N PHE A 41 7.13 16.06 10.34
CA PHE A 41 7.21 16.88 11.55
C PHE A 41 8.66 17.01 12.08
N LEU A 42 9.42 15.92 12.08
CA LEU A 42 10.81 15.86 12.56
C LEU A 42 11.85 16.45 11.58
N LYS A 43 11.53 16.58 10.29
CA LYS A 43 12.41 17.18 9.26
C LYS A 43 12.84 18.61 9.62
N ASN A 44 12.03 19.32 10.40
CA ASN A 44 12.37 20.66 10.92
C ASN A 44 13.48 20.63 11.99
N PHE A 45 13.86 19.46 12.51
CA PHE A 45 14.82 19.27 13.59
C PHE A 45 16.17 18.68 13.16
N GLY A 46 16.38 18.49 11.85
CA GLY A 46 17.70 18.26 11.29
C GLY A 46 17.92 16.84 10.75
N ASP A 47 18.53 16.84 9.57
CA ASP A 47 19.16 15.72 8.85
C ASP A 47 18.29 14.91 7.88
N SER A 48 18.55 15.11 6.58
CA SER A 48 17.93 14.36 5.48
C SER A 48 18.38 12.90 5.44
N ASP A 49 19.50 12.56 6.05
CA ASP A 49 20.04 11.20 6.00
C ASP A 49 19.23 10.23 6.88
N LEU A 50 18.63 10.77 7.97
CA LEU A 50 17.73 10.00 8.82
C LEU A 50 16.43 9.62 8.10
N PHE A 51 15.99 10.43 7.12
CA PHE A 51 14.83 10.10 6.28
C PHE A 51 15.07 8.78 5.55
N PHE A 52 16.16 8.69 4.79
CA PHE A 52 16.47 7.50 4.02
C PHE A 52 16.70 6.28 4.93
N ALA A 53 17.30 6.50 6.10
CA ALA A 53 17.52 5.45 7.10
C ALA A 53 16.24 4.88 7.71
N VAL A 54 15.15 5.65 7.79
CA VAL A 54 13.86 5.20 8.34
C VAL A 54 12.89 4.77 7.22
N PHE A 55 12.80 5.58 6.17
CA PHE A 55 11.86 5.40 5.07
C PHE A 55 12.18 4.16 4.23
N SER A 56 13.46 3.97 3.87
CA SER A 56 13.85 2.90 2.96
C SER A 56 13.61 1.51 3.58
N PRO A 57 13.93 1.27 4.88
CA PRO A 57 13.59 0.00 5.51
C PRO A 57 12.09 -0.26 5.69
N THR A 58 11.24 0.76 5.88
CA THR A 58 9.78 0.52 6.04
C THR A 58 9.11 0.06 4.76
N HIS A 59 9.69 0.40 3.59
CA HIS A 59 9.23 -0.05 2.28
C HIS A 59 9.94 -1.33 1.83
N THR A 60 10.16 -2.26 2.77
CA THR A 60 10.71 -3.59 2.51
C THR A 60 9.71 -4.66 2.95
N PRO A 61 9.67 -5.83 2.29
CA PRO A 61 8.82 -6.94 2.70
C PRO A 61 9.08 -7.38 4.14
N PHE A 62 10.35 -7.40 4.56
CA PHE A 62 10.74 -7.83 5.90
C PHE A 62 10.16 -6.91 6.99
N THR A 63 10.39 -5.60 6.91
CA THR A 63 9.86 -4.65 7.90
C THR A 63 8.34 -4.58 7.86
N SER A 64 7.74 -4.59 6.66
CA SER A 64 6.28 -4.58 6.51
C SER A 64 5.62 -5.82 7.14
N PHE A 65 6.26 -6.99 7.01
CA PHE A 65 5.82 -8.20 7.68
C PHE A 65 5.96 -8.10 9.21
N LEU A 66 7.08 -7.57 9.72
CA LEU A 66 7.26 -7.35 11.16
C LEU A 66 6.20 -6.40 11.73
N LEU A 67 5.93 -5.29 11.05
CA LEU A 67 4.85 -4.36 11.43
C LEU A 67 3.50 -5.06 11.44
N SER A 68 3.20 -5.87 10.42
CA SER A 68 1.97 -6.65 10.36
C SER A 68 1.86 -7.66 11.50
N ALA A 69 2.96 -8.33 11.85
CA ALA A 69 3.01 -9.25 12.97
C ALA A 69 2.75 -8.52 14.30
N SER A 70 3.41 -7.37 14.52
CA SER A 70 3.18 -6.53 15.70
C SER A 70 1.73 -6.05 15.80
N PHE A 71 1.17 -5.50 14.73
CA PHE A 71 -0.23 -5.05 14.70
C PHE A 71 -1.23 -6.19 14.84
N SER A 72 -0.89 -7.39 14.37
CA SER A 72 -1.77 -8.56 14.48
C SER A 72 -2.09 -8.96 15.94
N SER A 73 -1.20 -8.64 16.89
CA SER A 73 -1.36 -8.95 18.31
C SER A 73 -2.56 -8.26 18.96
N PHE A 74 -3.04 -7.14 18.39
CA PHE A 74 -4.22 -6.42 18.87
C PHE A 74 -5.55 -7.06 18.43
N PHE A 75 -5.52 -8.14 17.65
CA PHE A 75 -6.71 -8.78 17.11
C PHE A 75 -6.95 -10.18 17.70
N LYS A 76 -8.23 -10.53 17.89
CA LYS A 76 -8.64 -11.86 18.42
C LYS A 76 -8.14 -13.05 17.60
N LYS A 77 -7.84 -12.86 16.31
CA LYS A 77 -7.36 -13.91 15.38
C LYS A 77 -6.07 -13.42 14.71
N PRO A 78 -4.92 -13.47 15.39
CA PRO A 78 -3.68 -12.84 14.92
C PRO A 78 -3.22 -13.39 13.57
N HIS A 79 -3.33 -14.71 13.34
CA HIS A 79 -2.99 -15.34 12.06
C HIS A 79 -3.84 -14.83 10.87
N LYS A 80 -5.11 -14.45 11.09
CA LYS A 80 -5.91 -13.83 10.03
C LYS A 80 -5.57 -12.37 9.85
N ALA A 81 -5.29 -11.67 10.95
CA ALA A 81 -4.90 -10.27 10.91
C ALA A 81 -3.57 -10.09 10.17
N ILE A 82 -2.54 -10.89 10.47
CA ILE A 82 -1.26 -10.82 9.78
C ILE A 82 -1.39 -11.11 8.28
N ALA A 83 -2.22 -12.09 7.88
CA ALA A 83 -2.44 -12.40 6.47
C ALA A 83 -3.09 -11.21 5.72
N LEU A 84 -4.13 -10.60 6.30
CA LEU A 84 -4.84 -9.49 5.68
C LEU A 84 -4.04 -8.18 5.68
N LEU A 85 -3.32 -7.89 6.77
CA LEU A 85 -2.36 -6.78 6.82
C LEU A 85 -1.25 -6.99 5.78
N SER A 86 -0.78 -8.23 5.62
CA SER A 86 0.24 -8.57 4.63
C SER A 86 -0.21 -8.44 3.21
N PHE A 87 -1.44 -8.82 2.92
CA PHE A 87 -2.05 -8.55 1.64
C PHE A 87 -2.11 -7.04 1.34
N GLY A 88 -2.44 -6.24 2.36
CA GLY A 88 -2.43 -4.77 2.28
C GLY A 88 -1.08 -4.21 1.89
N TRP A 89 -0.02 -4.43 2.68
CA TRP A 89 1.30 -3.87 2.37
C TRP A 89 1.91 -4.48 1.10
N ALA A 90 1.60 -5.73 0.76
CA ALA A 90 2.07 -6.31 -0.49
C ALA A 90 1.48 -5.56 -1.70
N SER A 91 0.20 -5.18 -1.64
CA SER A 91 -0.42 -4.34 -2.68
C SER A 91 0.20 -2.94 -2.77
N HIS A 92 0.62 -2.39 -1.63
CA HIS A 92 1.34 -1.13 -1.56
C HIS A 92 2.70 -1.25 -2.27
N LEU A 93 3.55 -2.19 -1.82
CA LEU A 93 4.88 -2.40 -2.40
C LEU A 93 4.80 -2.75 -3.89
N PHE A 94 3.76 -3.47 -4.30
CA PHE A 94 3.52 -3.79 -5.71
C PHE A 94 3.35 -2.52 -6.57
N LEU A 95 2.55 -1.54 -6.12
CA LEU A 95 2.40 -0.27 -6.84
C LEU A 95 3.69 0.54 -6.86
N ASP A 96 4.41 0.50 -5.75
CA ASP A 96 5.69 1.17 -5.57
C ASP A 96 6.75 0.68 -6.57
N LEU A 97 6.74 -0.62 -6.94
CA LEU A 97 7.62 -1.15 -7.98
C LEU A 97 7.51 -0.41 -9.32
N PHE A 98 6.40 0.26 -9.63
CA PHE A 98 6.23 1.01 -10.88
C PHE A 98 6.87 2.40 -10.84
N GLN A 99 7.32 2.87 -9.67
CA GLN A 99 7.81 4.22 -9.50
C GLN A 99 9.30 4.40 -9.81
N ALA A 100 9.67 5.59 -10.30
CA ALA A 100 11.04 6.04 -10.52
C ALA A 100 11.33 7.34 -9.73
N PRO A 101 12.59 7.61 -9.34
CA PRO A 101 13.75 6.71 -9.36
C PRO A 101 13.81 5.83 -8.10
N VAL A 102 12.67 5.45 -7.52
CA VAL A 102 12.64 4.77 -6.21
C VAL A 102 12.98 3.30 -6.39
N GLY A 103 14.15 2.90 -5.87
CA GLY A 103 14.54 1.49 -5.77
C GLY A 103 14.19 0.93 -4.39
N TYR A 104 13.38 -0.12 -4.35
CA TYR A 104 12.94 -0.75 -3.10
C TYR A 104 13.81 -1.98 -2.77
N MET A 105 14.28 -2.06 -1.53
CA MET A 105 15.17 -3.14 -1.09
C MET A 105 14.37 -4.41 -0.73
N LEU A 106 13.93 -5.15 -1.75
CA LEU A 106 13.07 -6.34 -1.58
C LEU A 106 13.68 -7.43 -0.70
N LEU A 107 15.01 -7.54 -0.71
CA LEU A 107 15.77 -8.58 -0.01
C LEU A 107 16.46 -8.07 1.27
N TRP A 108 16.12 -6.86 1.72
CA TRP A 108 16.60 -6.36 3.02
C TRP A 108 16.15 -7.30 4.15
N PRO A 109 16.99 -7.61 5.16
CA PRO A 109 18.32 -7.07 5.45
C PRO A 109 19.50 -7.81 4.79
N PHE A 110 19.25 -8.78 3.92
CA PHE A 110 20.31 -9.59 3.29
C PHE A 110 20.97 -8.90 2.10
N SER A 111 20.26 -7.99 1.44
CA SER A 111 20.77 -7.17 0.33
C SER A 111 20.17 -5.77 0.36
N TYR A 112 20.99 -4.79 -0.03
CA TYR A 112 20.63 -3.38 -0.17
C TYR A 112 20.35 -2.99 -1.63
N ALA A 113 20.32 -3.96 -2.54
CA ALA A 113 20.02 -3.70 -3.94
C ALA A 113 18.57 -3.20 -4.08
N GLY A 114 18.42 -1.99 -4.64
CA GLY A 114 17.12 -1.43 -4.99
C GLY A 114 16.55 -2.09 -6.25
N PHE A 115 15.28 -2.48 -6.20
CA PHE A 115 14.54 -3.01 -7.33
C PHE A 115 13.32 -2.15 -7.62
N GLY A 116 13.05 -1.92 -8.90
CA GLY A 116 11.89 -1.18 -9.40
C GLY A 116 11.85 -1.24 -10.92
N PHE A 117 10.65 -1.29 -11.49
CA PHE A 117 10.46 -1.19 -12.95
C PHE A 117 10.73 0.22 -13.47
N ASN A 118 10.67 1.24 -12.60
CA ASN A 118 10.98 2.64 -12.93
C ASN A 118 10.16 3.16 -14.13
N LEU A 119 8.87 2.82 -14.18
CA LEU A 119 7.99 3.14 -15.33
C LEU A 119 7.38 4.54 -15.23
N VAL A 120 7.09 5.02 -14.02
CA VAL A 120 6.44 6.31 -13.79
C VAL A 120 7.22 7.08 -12.75
N TYR A 121 7.61 8.32 -13.05
CA TYR A 121 8.25 9.17 -12.05
C TYR A 121 7.33 9.42 -10.86
N SER A 122 7.90 9.34 -9.65
CA SER A 122 7.16 9.37 -8.40
C SER A 122 6.46 10.71 -8.11
N ASP A 123 6.86 11.79 -8.76
CA ASP A 123 6.24 13.12 -8.71
C ASP A 123 5.13 13.31 -9.76
N ASN A 124 4.94 12.35 -10.66
CA ASN A 124 3.94 12.41 -11.72
C ASN A 124 2.59 11.84 -11.26
N LEU A 125 1.50 12.48 -11.72
CA LEU A 125 0.12 12.10 -11.42
C LEU A 125 -0.41 10.94 -12.27
N ILE A 126 0.38 10.41 -13.22
CA ILE A 126 -0.06 9.30 -14.08
C ILE A 126 -0.52 8.09 -13.27
N LEU A 127 0.26 7.65 -12.28
CA LEU A 127 -0.09 6.46 -11.49
C LEU A 127 -1.33 6.69 -10.59
N PRO A 128 -1.42 7.80 -9.82
CA PRO A 128 -2.65 8.18 -9.13
C PRO A 128 -3.88 8.27 -10.04
N ALA A 129 -3.76 8.91 -11.20
CA ALA A 129 -4.84 9.06 -12.16
C ALA A 129 -5.30 7.71 -12.72
N ALA A 130 -4.38 6.80 -13.03
CA ALA A 130 -4.69 5.46 -13.50
C ALA A 130 -5.43 4.63 -12.45
N VAL A 131 -4.98 4.65 -11.20
CA VAL A 131 -5.64 3.94 -10.09
C VAL A 131 -7.02 4.54 -9.80
N PHE A 132 -7.16 5.87 -9.83
CA PHE A 132 -8.45 6.53 -9.66
C PHE A 132 -9.42 6.20 -10.80
N ALA A 133 -8.97 6.23 -12.05
CA ALA A 133 -9.79 5.84 -13.20
C ALA A 133 -10.23 4.37 -13.08
N LEU A 134 -9.32 3.47 -12.67
CA LEU A 134 -9.64 2.07 -12.39
C LEU A 134 -10.70 1.94 -11.28
N PHE A 135 -10.59 2.72 -10.21
CA PHE A 135 -11.57 2.75 -9.13
C PHE A 135 -12.95 3.21 -9.62
N CYS A 136 -13.04 4.30 -10.38
CA CYS A 136 -14.28 4.77 -10.98
C CYS A 136 -14.91 3.71 -11.89
N PHE A 137 -14.10 3.10 -12.77
CA PHE A 137 -14.54 2.02 -13.64
C PHE A 137 -15.08 0.83 -12.84
N TYR A 138 -14.35 0.40 -11.81
CA TYR A 138 -14.78 -0.68 -10.92
C TYR A 138 -16.13 -0.37 -10.24
N LEU A 139 -16.35 0.85 -9.74
CA LEU A 139 -17.63 1.25 -9.15
C LEU A 139 -18.78 1.24 -10.16
N LEU A 140 -18.54 1.70 -11.39
CA LEU A 140 -19.54 1.67 -12.46
C LEU A 140 -19.95 0.23 -12.78
N PHE A 141 -18.99 -0.66 -12.99
CA PHE A 141 -19.27 -2.07 -13.28
C PHE A 141 -20.00 -2.78 -12.14
N LYS A 142 -19.61 -2.50 -10.90
CA LYS A 142 -20.30 -3.03 -9.72
C LYS A 142 -21.73 -2.51 -9.60
N GLY A 143 -21.95 -1.23 -9.90
CA GLY A 143 -23.27 -0.59 -9.94
C GLY A 143 -24.18 -1.15 -11.02
N LEU A 144 -23.64 -1.48 -12.19
CA LEU A 144 -24.40 -2.14 -13.27
C LEU A 144 -24.87 -3.53 -12.84
N LYS A 145 -23.99 -4.36 -12.28
CA LYS A 145 -24.35 -5.71 -11.79
C LYS A 145 -25.42 -5.69 -10.70
N THR A 146 -25.40 -4.69 -9.81
CA THR A 146 -26.42 -4.57 -8.76
C THR A 146 -27.79 -4.15 -9.31
N LYS A 147 -27.83 -3.33 -10.37
CA LYS A 147 -29.09 -2.93 -11.04
C LYS A 147 -29.70 -4.06 -11.87
N GLU A 148 -28.89 -4.90 -12.51
CA GLU A 148 -29.39 -6.06 -13.27
C GLU A 148 -30.04 -7.12 -12.36
N GLY A 149 -29.51 -7.32 -11.15
CA GLY A 149 -30.15 -8.18 -10.14
C GLY A 149 -31.49 -7.67 -9.61
N PHE A 150 -31.79 -6.38 -9.78
CA PHE A 150 -33.05 -5.75 -9.35
C PHE A 150 -34.16 -5.80 -10.41
N ARG A 151 -33.86 -6.26 -11.64
CA ARG A 151 -34.82 -6.35 -12.75
C ARG A 151 -35.57 -7.69 -12.84
N PHE A 152 -35.47 -8.56 -11.83
CA PHE A 152 -36.09 -9.89 -11.82
C PHE A 152 -37.01 -10.15 -10.61
N PHE A 153 -37.50 -9.11 -9.94
CA PHE A 153 -38.54 -9.21 -8.91
C PHE A 153 -39.75 -8.35 -9.27
#